data_AF-A0A2E0HBU5-F1
#
_entry.id   AF-A0A2E0HBU5-F1
#
_cell.length_a   1.000
_cell.length_b   1.000
_cell.length_c   1.000
_cell.angle_alpha   90.00
_cell.angle_beta   90.00
_cell.angle_gamma   90.00
#
_symmetry.space_group_name_H-M   'P 1'
#
loop_
_entity.id
_entity.type
_entity.pdbx_description
1 polymer ?
#
loop_
_entity_poly.entity_id
_entity_poly.type
_entity_poly.pdbx_seq_one_letter_code
_entity_poly.pdbx_strand_id
1 'polypeptide(L)'
;MHWPVTCISIAFSYRINCKHSLQEESVMLRFANGVRWALGISLLSMSMAMGLYGLIQTSWASGFEPKAEYGVHEERVEYRERREHERREHEARAYERRPEKSYQNLNQYQSQQPATNAGSRETTADRLAAINYQAECGSCHLAYPPRLLPAVSWATLMSGLADHFGENAELAPVTTANIARYLVTHSAPDRSRFARYAKGEVPLRISGLPYFRHEHHELSRSMVTNNPEVGSFSNCGACHQRAEQGKFSERYVSIPGYRRWDD
;
A
#
# COMPACT_ATOMS: atom_id res chain seq x y z
N MET A 1 63.94 25.53 -31.54
CA MET A 1 64.74 24.47 -32.21
C MET A 1 64.62 23.21 -31.36
N HIS A 2 64.00 22.17 -31.96
CA HIS A 2 64.08 20.73 -31.71
C HIS A 2 64.00 20.13 -30.28
N TRP A 3 62.94 19.32 -30.12
CA TRP A 3 62.72 18.26 -29.12
C TRP A 3 63.64 17.05 -29.34
N PRO A 4 63.76 16.13 -28.36
CA PRO A 4 63.13 14.80 -28.51
C PRO A 4 62.44 14.34 -27.20
N VAL A 5 61.14 14.03 -27.14
CA VAL A 5 60.44 12.77 -27.51
C VAL A 5 61.14 11.49 -27.05
N THR A 6 60.64 10.88 -25.97
CA THR A 6 60.64 9.43 -25.67
C THR A 6 59.51 9.17 -24.67
N CYS A 7 58.31 8.81 -25.15
CA CYS A 7 57.78 7.45 -25.29
C CYS A 7 57.46 6.75 -23.95
N ILE A 8 56.19 6.96 -23.59
CA ILE A 8 55.31 6.21 -22.68
C ILE A 8 55.47 4.69 -22.88
N SER A 9 55.65 3.94 -21.79
CA SER A 9 55.43 2.49 -21.77
C SER A 9 54.33 2.16 -20.76
N ILE A 10 53.16 1.83 -21.29
CA ILE A 10 52.04 1.18 -20.63
C ILE A 10 52.34 -0.33 -20.67
N ALA A 11 52.40 -0.98 -19.51
CA ALA A 11 52.44 -2.44 -19.43
C ALA A 11 51.08 -2.97 -18.96
N PHE A 12 50.21 -3.30 -19.93
CA PHE A 12 48.98 -4.04 -19.71
C PHE A 12 49.27 -5.52 -19.96
N SER A 13 49.43 -6.31 -18.89
CA SER A 13 49.59 -7.77 -19.01
C SER A 13 48.23 -8.44 -19.12
N TYR A 14 47.78 -8.74 -20.34
CA TYR A 14 46.75 -9.77 -20.58
C TYR A 14 47.44 -11.12 -20.80
N ARG A 15 47.22 -12.05 -19.87
CA ARG A 15 47.57 -13.47 -20.00
C ARG A 15 46.42 -14.18 -20.71
N ILE A 16 46.60 -14.52 -21.98
CA ILE A 16 45.75 -15.48 -22.70
C ILE A 16 46.28 -16.87 -22.36
N ASN A 17 45.45 -17.71 -21.74
CA ASN A 17 45.80 -19.09 -21.40
C ASN A 17 44.94 -20.04 -22.24
N CYS A 18 45.55 -20.68 -23.23
CA CYS A 18 44.94 -21.74 -24.02
C CYS A 18 44.82 -23.03 -23.18
N LYS A 19 43.59 -23.44 -22.86
CA LYS A 19 43.25 -24.82 -22.50
C LYS A 19 42.21 -25.32 -23.49
N HIS A 20 42.66 -25.92 -24.59
CA HIS A 20 41.81 -26.67 -25.51
C HIS A 20 42.57 -27.95 -25.91
N SER A 21 42.37 -29.00 -25.12
CA SER A 21 42.55 -30.41 -25.47
C SER A 21 42.26 -31.20 -24.18
N LEU A 22 41.58 -32.34 -24.26
CA LEU A 22 41.17 -33.27 -23.18
C LEU A 22 39.69 -33.22 -22.68
N GLN A 23 38.70 -32.78 -23.47
CA GLN A 23 37.28 -32.84 -23.06
C GLN A 23 36.36 -33.77 -23.88
N GLU A 24 36.80 -34.29 -25.03
CA GLU A 24 35.92 -35.01 -25.97
C GLU A 24 35.50 -36.41 -25.50
N GLU A 25 36.31 -37.13 -24.71
CA GLU A 25 35.98 -38.51 -24.29
C GLU A 25 34.94 -38.57 -23.15
N SER A 26 34.65 -37.45 -22.49
CA SER A 26 33.78 -37.41 -21.29
C SER A 26 32.30 -37.22 -21.59
N VAL A 27 31.95 -36.69 -22.76
CA VAL A 27 30.56 -36.31 -23.10
C VAL A 27 29.74 -37.54 -23.49
N MET A 28 30.29 -38.44 -24.30
CA MET A 28 29.58 -39.67 -24.72
C MET A 28 29.31 -40.62 -23.53
N LEU A 29 30.26 -40.75 -22.59
CA LEU A 29 30.08 -41.54 -21.37
C LEU A 29 29.04 -40.94 -20.41
N ARG A 30 28.97 -39.61 -20.31
CA ARG A 30 27.93 -38.92 -19.53
C ARG A 30 26.55 -39.07 -20.18
N PHE A 31 26.49 -39.03 -21.51
CA PHE A 31 25.24 -39.22 -22.25
C PHE A 31 24.73 -40.66 -22.14
N ALA A 32 25.61 -41.66 -22.32
CA ALA A 32 25.26 -43.07 -22.16
C ALA A 32 24.82 -43.40 -20.72
N ASN A 33 25.49 -42.84 -19.71
CA ASN A 33 25.06 -42.97 -18.32
C ASN A 33 23.71 -42.27 -18.08
N GLY A 34 23.49 -41.07 -18.64
CA GLY A 34 22.22 -40.35 -18.53
C GLY A 34 21.04 -41.14 -19.10
N VAL A 35 21.21 -41.74 -20.29
CA VAL A 35 20.19 -42.59 -20.91
C VAL A 35 19.94 -43.86 -20.08
N ARG A 36 21.00 -44.48 -19.54
CA ARG A 36 20.87 -45.67 -18.69
C ARG A 36 20.12 -45.38 -17.38
N TRP A 37 20.36 -44.21 -16.78
CA TRP A 37 19.60 -43.75 -15.60
C TRP A 37 18.15 -43.43 -15.94
N ALA A 38 17.89 -42.74 -17.06
CA ALA A 38 16.53 -42.40 -17.48
C ALA A 38 15.68 -43.65 -17.74
N LEU A 39 16.22 -44.63 -18.49
CA LEU A 39 15.53 -45.89 -18.75
C LEU A 39 15.33 -46.72 -17.48
N GLY A 40 16.31 -46.74 -16.58
CA GLY A 40 16.19 -47.40 -15.28
C GLY A 40 15.10 -46.80 -14.39
N ILE A 41 15.00 -45.47 -14.33
CA ILE A 41 13.98 -44.76 -13.56
C ILE A 41 12.58 -45.01 -14.15
N SER A 42 12.43 -44.95 -15.48
CA SER A 42 11.15 -45.21 -16.13
C SER A 42 10.65 -46.64 -15.93
N LEU A 43 11.54 -47.64 -15.98
CA LEU A 43 11.17 -49.04 -15.74
C LEU A 43 10.82 -49.30 -14.27
N LEU A 44 11.54 -48.67 -13.32
CA LEU A 44 11.20 -48.72 -11.89
C LEU A 44 9.86 -48.05 -11.60
N SER A 45 9.57 -46.88 -12.19
CA SER A 45 8.29 -46.22 -12.02
C SER A 45 7.13 -47.03 -12.60
N MET A 46 7.34 -47.70 -13.74
CA MET A 46 6.32 -48.56 -14.34
C MET A 46 6.06 -49.81 -13.49
N SER A 47 7.11 -50.38 -12.88
CA SER A 47 6.98 -51.52 -11.97
C SER A 47 6.29 -51.15 -10.66
N MET A 48 6.59 -49.99 -10.07
CA MET A 48 5.87 -49.48 -8.90
C MET A 48 4.40 -49.17 -9.22
N ALA A 49 4.11 -48.60 -10.40
CA ALA A 49 2.74 -48.33 -10.83
C ALA A 49 1.92 -49.63 -11.02
N MET A 50 2.51 -50.65 -11.63
CA MET A 50 1.87 -51.97 -11.80
C MET A 50 1.69 -52.70 -10.46
N GLY A 51 2.64 -52.56 -9.52
CA GLY A 51 2.51 -53.08 -8.15
C GLY A 51 1.39 -52.39 -7.36
N LEU A 52 1.27 -51.07 -7.47
CA LEU A 52 0.18 -50.31 -6.86
C LEU A 52 -1.18 -50.70 -7.46
N TYR A 53 -1.24 -50.87 -8.79
CA TYR A 53 -2.47 -51.28 -9.48
C TYR A 53 -2.90 -52.71 -9.08
N GLY A 54 -1.94 -53.62 -8.89
CA GLY A 54 -2.21 -54.97 -8.36
C GLY A 54 -2.75 -54.96 -6.92
N LEU A 55 -2.19 -54.13 -6.04
CA LEU A 55 -2.67 -53.98 -4.67
C LEU A 55 -4.09 -53.39 -4.63
N ILE A 56 -4.39 -52.42 -5.50
CA ILE A 56 -5.73 -51.86 -5.66
C ILE A 56 -6.71 -52.97 -6.09
N GLN A 57 -6.37 -53.84 -7.05
CA GLN A 57 -7.28 -54.92 -7.47
C GLN A 57 -7.51 -55.99 -6.39
N THR A 58 -6.51 -56.33 -5.56
CA THR A 58 -6.71 -57.26 -4.43
C THR A 58 -7.59 -56.68 -3.32
N SER A 59 -7.67 -55.36 -3.20
CA SER A 59 -8.56 -54.67 -2.25
C SER A 59 -10.04 -54.76 -2.64
N TRP A 60 -10.38 -55.07 -3.91
CA TRP A 60 -11.77 -55.23 -4.35
C TRP A 60 -12.27 -56.68 -4.22
N ALA A 61 -11.39 -57.65 -4.00
CA ALA A 61 -11.75 -59.07 -3.81
C ALA A 61 -11.99 -59.45 -2.34
N SER A 62 -11.60 -58.58 -1.38
CA SER A 62 -11.93 -58.72 0.03
C SER A 62 -13.04 -57.74 0.38
N GLY A 63 -14.30 -58.20 0.31
CA GLY A 63 -15.48 -57.39 0.61
C GLY A 63 -15.42 -56.75 1.99
N PHE A 64 -15.02 -55.49 2.04
CA PHE A 64 -15.18 -54.60 3.17
C PHE A 64 -15.89 -53.35 2.65
N GLU A 65 -17.21 -53.29 2.82
CA GLU A 65 -17.99 -52.07 2.59
C GLU A 65 -17.65 -51.03 3.67
N PRO A 66 -17.03 -49.88 3.35
CA PRO A 66 -17.04 -48.75 4.26
C PRO A 66 -18.41 -48.08 4.10
N LYS A 67 -19.30 -48.27 5.08
CA LYS A 67 -20.54 -47.49 5.16
C LYS A 67 -20.19 -46.02 5.40
N ALA A 68 -20.60 -45.18 4.44
CA ALA A 68 -20.98 -43.78 4.61
C ALA A 68 -19.93 -42.81 5.21
N GLU A 69 -19.02 -42.31 4.37
CA GLU A 69 -18.32 -41.04 4.68
C GLU A 69 -18.00 -40.18 3.44
N TYR A 70 -17.85 -40.78 2.26
CA TYR A 70 -17.40 -40.06 1.05
C TYR A 70 -18.41 -39.02 0.51
N GLY A 71 -19.72 -39.28 0.59
CA GLY A 71 -20.75 -38.36 0.08
C GLY A 71 -20.89 -37.05 0.86
N VAL A 72 -20.55 -37.06 2.16
CA VAL A 72 -20.66 -35.87 3.03
C VAL A 72 -19.51 -34.89 2.78
N HIS A 73 -18.38 -35.36 2.27
CA HIS A 73 -17.21 -34.52 2.03
C HIS A 73 -17.35 -33.74 0.71
N GLU A 74 -17.88 -34.35 -0.34
CA GLU A 74 -18.10 -33.71 -1.64
C GLU A 74 -19.23 -32.66 -1.56
N GLU A 75 -20.35 -32.99 -0.89
CA GLU A 75 -21.44 -32.03 -0.63
C GLU A 75 -20.97 -30.85 0.25
N ARG A 76 -20.08 -31.10 1.22
CA ARG A 76 -19.49 -30.05 2.07
C ARG A 76 -18.53 -29.13 1.31
N VAL A 77 -17.78 -29.67 0.35
CA VAL A 77 -16.88 -28.88 -0.52
C VAL A 77 -17.71 -28.04 -1.48
N GLU A 78 -18.69 -28.63 -2.16
CA GLU A 78 -19.59 -27.89 -3.07
C GLU A 78 -20.37 -26.80 -2.32
N TYR A 79 -20.84 -27.08 -1.11
CA TYR A 79 -21.49 -26.09 -0.24
C TYR A 79 -20.55 -24.95 0.15
N ARG A 80 -19.28 -25.26 0.46
CA ARG A 80 -18.26 -24.26 0.81
C ARG A 80 -17.93 -23.37 -0.38
N GLU A 81 -17.73 -23.95 -1.56
CA GLU A 81 -17.43 -23.20 -2.79
C GLU A 81 -18.59 -22.33 -3.22
N ARG A 82 -19.83 -22.84 -3.13
CA ARG A 82 -21.04 -22.04 -3.40
C ARG A 82 -21.16 -20.86 -2.45
N ARG A 83 -20.92 -21.06 -1.15
CA ARG A 83 -20.89 -19.99 -0.14
C ARG A 83 -19.79 -18.97 -0.41
N GLU A 84 -18.62 -19.40 -0.85
CA GLU A 84 -17.51 -18.50 -1.21
C GLU A 84 -17.81 -17.72 -2.49
N HIS A 85 -18.42 -18.36 -3.49
CA HIS A 85 -18.88 -17.70 -4.71
C HIS A 85 -19.96 -16.64 -4.41
N GLU A 86 -20.98 -17.00 -3.62
CA GLU A 86 -22.02 -16.06 -3.16
C GLU A 86 -21.42 -14.90 -2.35
N ARG A 87 -20.40 -15.17 -1.52
CA ARG A 87 -19.68 -14.13 -0.77
C ARG A 87 -18.93 -13.19 -1.71
N ARG A 88 -18.20 -13.73 -2.69
CA ARG A 88 -17.48 -12.94 -3.71
C ARG A 88 -18.42 -12.12 -4.57
N GLU A 89 -19.55 -12.69 -4.98
CA GLU A 89 -20.58 -11.94 -5.72
C GLU A 89 -21.24 -10.87 -4.85
N HIS A 90 -21.47 -11.15 -3.56
CA HIS A 90 -22.02 -10.15 -2.65
C HIS A 90 -21.02 -9.01 -2.41
N GLU A 91 -19.73 -9.33 -2.27
CA GLU A 91 -18.63 -8.35 -2.18
C GLU A 91 -18.48 -7.55 -3.47
N ALA A 92 -18.54 -8.20 -4.65
CA ALA A 92 -18.50 -7.53 -5.95
C ALA A 92 -19.71 -6.60 -6.14
N ARG A 93 -20.92 -7.06 -5.79
CA ARG A 93 -22.13 -6.23 -5.80
C ARG A 93 -22.10 -5.13 -4.74
N ALA A 94 -21.37 -5.31 -3.65
CA ALA A 94 -21.13 -4.26 -2.64
C ALA A 94 -20.10 -3.24 -3.13
N TYR A 95 -19.12 -3.67 -3.92
CA TYR A 95 -18.16 -2.81 -4.62
C TYR A 95 -18.84 -1.99 -5.72
N GLU A 96 -19.68 -2.60 -6.55
CA GLU A 96 -20.45 -1.91 -7.59
C GLU A 96 -21.57 -1.02 -7.02
N ARG A 97 -22.15 -1.38 -5.87
CA ARG A 97 -23.07 -0.50 -5.12
C ARG A 97 -22.36 0.53 -4.25
N ARG A 98 -21.02 0.58 -4.23
CA ARG A 98 -20.30 1.69 -3.61
C ARG A 98 -20.66 2.92 -4.45
N PRO A 99 -21.43 3.89 -3.91
CA PRO A 99 -21.63 5.15 -4.62
C PRO A 99 -20.26 5.74 -4.89
N GLU A 100 -20.10 6.55 -5.94
CA GLU A 100 -19.02 7.54 -6.06
C GLU A 100 -19.07 8.50 -4.85
N LYS A 101 -18.71 8.01 -3.66
CA LYS A 101 -18.65 8.78 -2.42
C LYS A 101 -17.51 9.80 -2.49
N SER A 102 -16.56 9.57 -3.39
CA SER A 102 -15.51 10.52 -3.78
C SER A 102 -16.12 11.87 -4.22
N TYR A 103 -17.16 11.86 -5.06
CA TYR A 103 -17.76 13.10 -5.58
C TYR A 103 -18.88 13.66 -4.70
N GLN A 104 -19.63 12.80 -3.98
CA GLN A 104 -20.73 13.27 -3.12
C GLN A 104 -20.22 14.00 -1.86
N ASN A 105 -19.03 13.67 -1.38
CA ASN A 105 -18.47 14.33 -0.19
C ASN A 105 -17.99 15.78 -0.49
N LEU A 106 -17.75 16.14 -1.76
CA LEU A 106 -17.42 17.52 -2.15
C LEU A 106 -18.60 18.48 -1.93
N ASN A 107 -19.81 18.07 -2.29
CA ASN A 107 -21.03 18.84 -2.00
C ASN A 107 -21.26 18.99 -0.49
N GLN A 108 -20.82 18.01 0.30
CA GLN A 108 -20.90 18.08 1.76
C GLN A 108 -19.80 18.98 2.36
N TYR A 109 -18.59 18.97 1.81
CA TYR A 109 -17.52 19.91 2.17
C TYR A 109 -17.93 21.36 1.87
N GLN A 110 -18.62 21.57 0.75
CA GLN A 110 -19.17 22.86 0.31
C GLN A 110 -20.23 23.44 1.26
N SER A 111 -21.00 22.62 1.98
CA SER A 111 -22.05 23.09 2.91
C SER A 111 -21.54 23.41 4.33
N GLN A 112 -20.27 23.13 4.63
CA GLN A 112 -19.71 23.26 5.99
C GLN A 112 -18.54 24.25 6.08
N GLN A 113 -18.18 24.93 4.99
CA GLN A 113 -17.25 26.06 5.06
C GLN A 113 -17.98 27.27 5.67
N PRO A 114 -17.42 27.90 6.73
CA PRO A 114 -18.03 29.10 7.29
C PRO A 114 -18.04 30.17 6.20
N ALA A 115 -19.20 30.78 5.97
CA ALA A 115 -19.36 31.90 5.06
C ALA A 115 -18.37 33.01 5.47
N THR A 116 -17.24 33.09 4.77
CA THR A 116 -16.38 34.26 4.83
C THR A 116 -17.15 35.38 4.14
N ASN A 117 -17.49 36.40 4.92
CA ASN A 117 -18.16 37.59 4.41
C ASN A 117 -17.33 38.20 3.26
N ALA A 118 -18.04 38.55 2.18
CA ALA A 118 -17.61 39.25 0.96
C ALA A 118 -17.05 38.41 -0.20
N GLY A 119 -17.96 37.89 -1.03
CA GLY A 119 -17.90 38.19 -2.47
C GLY A 119 -17.03 37.34 -3.42
N SER A 120 -16.35 36.29 -2.99
CA SER A 120 -15.66 35.38 -3.93
C SER A 120 -16.54 34.16 -4.25
N ARG A 121 -17.12 34.12 -5.45
CA ARG A 121 -17.62 32.84 -6.00
C ARG A 121 -16.40 31.93 -6.17
N GLU A 122 -16.35 30.83 -5.43
CA GLU A 122 -15.37 29.75 -5.63
C GLU A 122 -15.35 29.39 -7.11
N THR A 123 -14.18 29.49 -7.74
CA THR A 123 -14.07 29.33 -9.20
C THR A 123 -14.15 27.85 -9.57
N THR A 124 -14.50 27.55 -10.83
CA THR A 124 -14.39 26.17 -11.35
C THR A 124 -12.99 25.60 -11.15
N ALA A 125 -11.96 26.45 -11.22
CA ALA A 125 -10.58 26.06 -10.99
C ALA A 125 -10.33 25.64 -9.53
N ASP A 126 -10.90 26.36 -8.56
CA ASP A 126 -10.78 26.01 -7.13
C ASP A 126 -11.46 24.66 -6.84
N ARG A 127 -12.63 24.42 -7.44
CA ARG A 127 -13.33 23.14 -7.32
C ARG A 127 -12.54 21.97 -7.91
N LEU A 128 -11.98 22.16 -9.10
CA LEU A 128 -11.13 21.14 -9.74
C LEU A 128 -9.87 20.88 -8.91
N ALA A 129 -9.27 21.92 -8.33
CA ALA A 129 -8.13 21.76 -7.46
C ALA A 129 -8.48 20.99 -6.17
N ALA A 130 -9.67 21.22 -5.60
CA ALA A 130 -10.16 20.45 -4.45
C ALA A 130 -10.40 18.96 -4.80
N ILE A 131 -10.95 18.67 -5.99
CA ILE A 131 -11.12 17.30 -6.50
C ILE A 131 -9.77 16.60 -6.63
N ASN A 132 -8.83 17.24 -7.32
CA ASN A 132 -7.49 16.67 -7.53
C ASN A 132 -6.75 16.51 -6.19
N TYR A 133 -6.89 17.47 -5.28
CA TYR A 133 -6.33 17.37 -3.94
C TYR A 133 -6.84 16.12 -3.20
N GLN A 134 -8.16 15.90 -3.20
CA GLN A 134 -8.75 14.73 -2.55
C GLN A 134 -8.29 13.41 -3.18
N ALA A 135 -8.19 13.37 -4.51
CA ALA A 135 -7.77 12.17 -5.23
C ALA A 135 -6.29 11.84 -5.01
N GLU A 136 -5.41 12.81 -5.19
CA GLU A 136 -3.96 12.61 -5.13
C GLU A 136 -3.48 12.48 -3.67
N CYS A 137 -3.85 13.43 -2.80
CA CYS A 137 -3.39 13.45 -1.41
C CYS A 137 -4.21 12.55 -0.47
N GLY A 138 -5.28 11.93 -0.98
CA GLY A 138 -6.09 10.92 -0.29
C GLY A 138 -5.69 9.47 -0.59
N SER A 139 -4.68 9.24 -1.44
CA SER A 139 -4.33 7.92 -1.96
C SER A 139 -3.60 7.03 -0.94
N CYS A 140 -2.74 7.61 -0.09
CA CYS A 140 -1.95 6.88 0.92
C CYS A 140 -2.44 7.12 2.35
N HIS A 141 -3.00 8.29 2.62
CA HIS A 141 -3.54 8.67 3.92
C HIS A 141 -4.76 9.57 3.73
N LEU A 142 -5.42 9.95 4.83
CA LEU A 142 -6.49 10.95 4.80
C LEU A 142 -6.02 12.21 4.06
N ALA A 143 -6.81 12.72 3.10
CA ALA A 143 -6.60 14.05 2.55
C ALA A 143 -6.83 15.10 3.65
N TYR A 144 -5.76 15.51 4.31
CA TYR A 144 -5.83 16.34 5.52
C TYR A 144 -6.50 17.70 5.22
N PRO A 145 -7.46 18.18 6.02
CA PRO A 145 -8.04 19.49 5.78
C PRO A 145 -6.97 20.60 5.72
N PRO A 146 -6.96 21.47 4.69
CA PRO A 146 -5.92 22.49 4.52
C PRO A 146 -5.72 23.40 5.74
N ARG A 147 -6.79 23.67 6.49
CA ARG A 147 -6.78 24.46 7.74
C ARG A 147 -5.97 23.89 8.91
N LEU A 148 -5.41 22.69 8.78
CA LEU A 148 -4.64 22.02 9.83
C LEU A 148 -3.16 22.41 9.85
N LEU A 149 -2.65 23.05 8.79
CA LEU A 149 -1.29 23.57 8.71
C LEU A 149 -1.28 25.00 8.13
N PRO A 150 -0.29 25.83 8.49
CA PRO A 150 -0.13 27.15 7.89
C PRO A 150 0.35 27.05 6.42
N ALA A 151 0.16 28.12 5.66
CA ALA A 151 0.53 28.20 4.24
C ALA A 151 1.99 27.79 3.98
N VAL A 152 2.92 28.26 4.82
CA VAL A 152 4.36 27.97 4.67
C VAL A 152 4.65 26.47 4.75
N SER A 153 3.99 25.75 5.65
CA SER A 153 4.15 24.29 5.78
C SER A 153 3.69 23.55 4.54
N TRP A 154 2.52 23.93 3.99
CA TRP A 154 2.01 23.32 2.77
C TRP A 154 2.91 23.59 1.56
N ALA A 155 3.40 24.83 1.42
CA ALA A 155 4.34 25.17 0.36
C ALA A 155 5.62 24.34 0.45
N THR A 156 6.19 24.17 1.66
CA THR A 156 7.36 23.33 1.88
C THR A 156 7.09 21.86 1.53
N LEU A 157 5.97 21.29 1.99
CA LEU A 157 5.60 19.90 1.68
C LEU A 157 5.46 19.65 0.18
N MET A 158 4.76 20.54 -0.52
CA MET A 158 4.52 20.40 -1.96
C MET A 158 5.79 20.59 -2.82
N SER A 159 6.80 21.26 -2.28
CA SER A 159 8.11 21.38 -2.93
C SER A 159 9.01 20.15 -2.76
N GLY A 160 8.69 19.26 -1.81
CA GLY A 160 9.50 18.12 -1.41
C GLY A 160 8.84 16.75 -1.60
N LEU A 161 7.93 16.62 -2.57
CA LEU A 161 7.14 15.40 -2.76
C LEU A 161 7.96 14.14 -3.10
N ALA A 162 9.16 14.29 -3.66
CA ALA A 162 10.06 13.16 -3.95
C ALA A 162 10.56 12.44 -2.68
N ASP A 163 10.59 13.14 -1.55
CA ASP A 163 10.93 12.60 -0.22
C ASP A 163 9.81 12.95 0.77
N HIS A 164 8.63 12.39 0.50
CA HIS A 164 7.43 12.60 1.30
C HIS A 164 7.36 11.58 2.45
N PHE A 165 8.19 11.80 3.47
CA PHE A 165 8.26 10.97 4.67
C PHE A 165 8.71 9.52 4.41
N GLY A 166 9.67 9.33 3.50
CA GLY A 166 10.18 8.01 3.10
C GLY A 166 9.47 7.39 1.91
N GLU A 167 8.48 8.09 1.34
CA GLU A 167 7.77 7.69 0.12
C GLU A 167 7.96 8.74 -0.99
N ASN A 168 7.84 8.32 -2.25
CA ASN A 168 7.76 9.25 -3.38
C ASN A 168 6.28 9.56 -3.69
N ALA A 169 5.88 10.81 -3.51
CA ALA A 169 4.54 11.33 -3.79
C ALA A 169 4.53 12.37 -4.92
N GLU A 170 5.52 12.33 -5.83
CA GLU A 170 5.60 13.25 -6.97
C GLU A 170 4.37 13.15 -7.86
N LEU A 171 3.93 14.33 -8.33
CA LEU A 171 2.81 14.48 -9.25
C LEU A 171 3.27 15.27 -10.48
N ALA A 172 2.47 15.21 -11.55
CA ALA A 172 2.70 16.03 -12.73
C ALA A 172 2.78 17.52 -12.35
N PRO A 173 3.72 18.31 -12.93
CA PRO A 173 3.99 19.68 -12.47
C PRO A 173 2.76 20.60 -12.40
N VAL A 174 1.84 20.47 -13.36
CA VAL A 174 0.58 21.24 -13.39
C VAL A 174 -0.34 20.86 -12.22
N THR A 175 -0.45 19.57 -11.92
CA THR A 175 -1.23 19.06 -10.78
C THR A 175 -0.63 19.53 -9.47
N THR A 176 0.69 19.40 -9.31
CA THR A 176 1.44 19.89 -8.13
C THR A 176 1.18 21.37 -7.88
N ALA A 177 1.30 22.22 -8.91
CA ALA A 177 1.08 23.66 -8.78
C ALA A 177 -0.38 24.00 -8.38
N ASN A 178 -1.36 23.31 -8.96
CA ASN A 178 -2.77 23.52 -8.65
C ASN A 178 -3.11 23.12 -7.20
N ILE A 179 -2.62 21.96 -6.76
CA ILE A 179 -2.83 21.49 -5.39
C ILE A 179 -2.11 22.38 -4.38
N ALA A 180 -0.86 22.78 -4.67
CA ALA A 180 -0.11 23.68 -3.79
C ALA A 180 -0.83 25.02 -3.60
N ARG A 181 -1.34 25.61 -4.68
CA ARG A 181 -2.16 26.82 -4.60
C ARG A 181 -3.41 26.60 -3.76
N TYR A 182 -4.14 25.51 -3.99
CA TYR A 182 -5.35 25.19 -3.22
C TYR A 182 -5.06 25.09 -1.72
N LEU A 183 -4.00 24.36 -1.34
CA LEU A 183 -3.59 24.18 0.05
C LEU A 183 -3.18 25.49 0.72
N VAL A 184 -2.39 26.32 0.03
CA VAL A 184 -1.96 27.63 0.54
C VAL A 184 -3.16 28.56 0.74
N THR A 185 -4.07 28.65 -0.24
CA THR A 185 -5.25 29.52 -0.18
C THR A 185 -6.19 29.16 0.98
N HIS A 186 -6.35 27.86 1.27
CA HIS A 186 -7.27 27.36 2.31
C HIS A 186 -6.56 26.99 3.62
N SER A 187 -5.30 27.38 3.76
CA SER A 187 -4.46 27.04 4.91
C SER A 187 -4.94 27.69 6.20
N ALA A 188 -4.36 27.26 7.33
CA ALA A 188 -4.62 27.86 8.62
C ALA A 188 -4.14 29.33 8.62
N PRO A 189 -4.99 30.31 8.95
CA PRO A 189 -4.55 31.70 9.04
C PRO A 189 -3.56 31.87 10.21
N ASP A 190 -2.65 32.84 10.11
CA ASP A 190 -1.54 33.04 11.07
C ASP A 190 -1.97 33.15 12.53
N ARG A 191 -3.15 33.74 12.78
CA ARG A 191 -3.73 33.89 14.12
C ARG A 191 -4.43 32.63 14.65
N SER A 192 -4.52 31.57 13.87
CA SER A 192 -5.19 30.32 14.27
C SER A 192 -4.34 29.53 15.26
N ARG A 193 -5.00 28.71 16.10
CA ARG A 193 -4.32 27.76 17.00
C ARG A 193 -3.42 26.75 16.29
N PHE A 194 -3.67 26.49 15.00
CA PHE A 194 -2.85 25.61 14.16
C PHE A 194 -1.62 26.31 13.56
N ALA A 195 -1.64 27.64 13.44
CA ALA A 195 -0.50 28.44 12.99
C ALA A 195 0.35 28.99 14.15
N ARG A 196 -0.07 28.79 15.41
CA ARG A 196 0.74 29.11 16.61
C ARG A 196 1.78 28.00 16.83
N TYR A 197 2.92 28.11 16.17
CA TYR A 197 4.09 27.22 16.36
C TYR A 197 5.24 27.93 17.09
N ALA A 198 6.24 27.17 17.54
CA ALA A 198 7.43 27.73 18.21
C ALA A 198 8.17 28.65 17.23
N LYS A 199 8.28 29.94 17.58
CA LYS A 199 8.85 30.99 16.71
C LYS A 199 10.16 30.51 16.04
N GLY A 200 10.10 30.24 14.74
CA GLY A 200 11.25 29.89 13.91
C GLY A 200 11.20 28.53 13.20
N GLU A 201 10.30 27.62 13.58
CA GLU A 201 10.22 26.28 12.96
C GLU A 201 9.02 26.16 12.00
N VAL A 202 9.21 25.60 10.80
CA VAL A 202 8.10 25.31 9.88
C VAL A 202 7.59 23.89 10.16
N PRO A 203 6.40 23.70 10.79
CA PRO A 203 5.94 22.36 11.13
C PRO A 203 5.51 21.60 9.87
N LEU A 204 6.07 20.43 9.63
CA LEU A 204 5.72 19.58 8.47
C LEU A 204 4.72 18.47 8.80
N ARG A 205 4.47 18.20 10.09
CA ARG A 205 3.51 17.19 10.55
C ARG A 205 2.44 17.84 11.43
N ILE A 206 1.17 17.59 11.11
CA ILE A 206 0.03 18.04 11.93
C ILE A 206 0.15 17.50 13.36
N SER A 207 0.54 16.24 13.51
CA SER A 207 0.76 15.60 14.81
C SER A 207 1.89 16.22 15.64
N GLY A 208 2.78 16.98 14.99
CA GLY A 208 3.86 17.73 15.63
C GLY A 208 3.43 19.11 16.17
N LEU A 209 2.21 19.56 15.89
CA LEU A 209 1.75 20.89 16.32
C LEU A 209 1.49 20.92 17.83
N PRO A 210 1.81 22.03 18.53
CA PRO A 210 1.48 22.19 19.96
C PRO A 210 -0.01 22.00 20.26
N TYR A 211 -0.87 22.58 19.43
CA TYR A 211 -2.32 22.43 19.56
C TYR A 211 -2.75 20.96 19.40
N PHE A 212 -2.24 20.25 18.39
CA PHE A 212 -2.56 18.83 18.21
C PHE A 212 -2.19 18.00 19.44
N ARG A 213 -0.97 18.18 19.95
CA ARG A 213 -0.51 17.46 21.15
C ARG A 213 -1.35 17.78 22.38
N HIS A 214 -1.80 19.03 22.53
CA HIS A 214 -2.70 19.42 23.61
C HIS A 214 -4.04 18.68 23.50
N GLU A 215 -4.68 18.64 22.34
CA GLU A 215 -5.98 17.96 22.18
C GLU A 215 -5.87 16.43 22.35
N HIS A 216 -4.69 15.83 22.14
CA HIS A 216 -4.48 14.38 22.21
C HIS A 216 -3.65 13.93 23.43
N HIS A 217 -3.43 14.81 24.41
CA HIS A 217 -2.47 14.56 25.50
C HIS A 217 -2.89 13.42 26.44
N GLU A 218 -4.18 13.13 26.54
CA GLU A 218 -4.72 12.06 27.41
C GLU A 218 -4.63 10.67 26.77
N LEU A 219 -4.27 10.58 25.48
CA LEU A 219 -4.18 9.31 24.78
C LEU A 219 -2.89 8.58 25.13
N SER A 220 -3.05 7.35 25.62
CA SER A 220 -1.92 6.50 25.99
C SER A 220 -1.26 5.89 24.76
N ARG A 221 -0.01 5.42 24.92
CA ARG A 221 0.68 4.63 23.88
C ARG A 221 -0.09 3.36 23.51
N SER A 222 -0.80 2.73 24.46
CA SER A 222 -1.58 1.53 24.19
C SER A 222 -2.82 1.80 23.33
N MET A 223 -3.32 3.03 23.31
CA MET A 223 -4.45 3.42 22.47
C MET A 223 -4.03 3.74 21.03
N VAL A 224 -2.78 4.21 20.83
CA VAL A 224 -2.32 4.73 19.53
C VAL A 224 -1.15 3.93 18.96
N THR A 225 0.06 4.10 19.49
CA THR A 225 1.28 3.54 18.87
C THR A 225 1.44 2.04 19.02
N ASN A 226 0.94 1.48 20.12
CA ASN A 226 0.95 0.03 20.35
C ASN A 226 -0.37 -0.62 19.94
N ASN A 227 -1.34 0.17 19.46
CA ASN A 227 -2.60 -0.34 18.94
C ASN A 227 -2.42 -0.65 17.45
N PRO A 228 -2.43 -1.92 17.02
CA PRO A 228 -2.18 -2.29 15.63
C PRO A 228 -3.26 -1.76 14.67
N GLU A 229 -4.47 -1.46 15.15
CA GLU A 229 -5.54 -0.90 14.33
C GLU A 229 -5.40 0.62 14.11
N VAL A 230 -4.58 1.29 14.93
CA VAL A 230 -4.34 2.74 14.83
C VAL A 230 -2.93 3.03 14.29
N GLY A 231 -1.91 2.46 14.94
CA GLY A 231 -0.49 2.54 14.60
C GLY A 231 0.16 3.90 14.84
N SER A 232 -0.48 4.99 14.41
CA SER A 232 0.05 6.35 14.60
C SER A 232 -1.05 7.41 14.58
N PHE A 233 -0.72 8.59 15.10
CA PHE A 233 -1.59 9.78 15.03
C PHE A 233 -1.85 10.28 13.61
N SER A 234 -1.04 9.88 12.62
CA SER A 234 -1.27 10.24 11.22
C SER A 234 -2.51 9.54 10.64
N ASN A 235 -2.93 8.40 11.22
CA ASN A 235 -4.13 7.68 10.83
C ASN A 235 -5.38 8.24 11.53
N CYS A 236 -5.72 9.49 11.23
CA CYS A 236 -6.83 10.18 11.90
C CYS A 236 -8.17 9.43 11.75
N GLY A 237 -8.36 8.77 10.60
CA GLY A 237 -9.58 8.01 10.28
C GLY A 237 -9.81 6.79 11.16
N ALA A 238 -8.76 6.25 11.80
CA ALA A 238 -8.90 5.12 12.72
C ALA A 238 -9.73 5.46 13.96
N CYS A 239 -9.62 6.71 14.46
CA CYS A 239 -10.34 7.16 15.65
C CYS A 239 -11.49 8.12 15.30
N HIS A 240 -11.27 9.03 14.34
CA HIS A 240 -12.27 9.98 13.88
C HIS A 240 -12.97 9.44 12.62
N GLN A 241 -14.06 8.68 12.80
CA GLN A 241 -14.80 8.02 11.72
C GLN A 241 -15.35 8.97 10.64
N ARG A 242 -15.38 10.28 10.90
CA ARG A 242 -15.84 11.33 9.97
C ARG A 242 -14.72 12.29 9.56
N ALA A 243 -13.46 11.90 9.70
CA ALA A 243 -12.30 12.73 9.37
C ALA A 243 -12.27 13.16 7.90
N GLU A 244 -12.69 12.30 6.97
CA GLU A 244 -12.84 12.62 5.53
C GLU A 244 -13.84 13.75 5.26
N GLN A 245 -14.75 14.01 6.19
CA GLN A 245 -15.71 15.11 6.12
C GLN A 245 -15.19 16.35 6.86
N GLY A 246 -13.95 16.32 7.34
CA GLY A 246 -13.35 17.35 8.18
C GLY A 246 -13.94 17.42 9.59
N LYS A 247 -14.60 16.35 10.09
CA LYS A 247 -15.25 16.33 11.42
C LYS A 247 -14.39 15.57 12.42
N PHE A 248 -13.88 16.29 13.42
CA PHE A 248 -12.96 15.77 14.45
C PHE A 248 -13.49 15.90 15.89
N SER A 249 -14.79 16.19 16.07
CA SER A 249 -15.37 16.33 17.40
C SER A 249 -15.25 15.04 18.22
N GLU A 250 -14.84 15.19 19.49
CA GLU A 250 -14.68 14.09 20.47
C GLU A 250 -15.93 13.21 20.57
N ARG A 251 -17.12 13.80 20.44
CA ARG A 251 -18.42 13.11 20.51
C ARG A 251 -18.57 11.95 19.53
N TYR A 252 -17.76 11.88 18.48
CA TYR A 252 -17.79 10.85 17.46
C TYR A 252 -16.50 10.01 17.42
N VAL A 253 -15.60 10.21 18.38
CA VAL A 253 -14.35 9.45 18.49
C VAL A 253 -14.66 8.04 18.97
N SER A 254 -14.04 7.08 18.29
CA SER A 254 -14.11 5.67 18.64
C SER A 254 -12.74 5.07 18.39
N ILE A 255 -12.01 4.77 19.45
CA ILE A 255 -10.68 4.16 19.36
C ILE A 255 -10.86 2.63 19.28
N PRO A 256 -10.36 1.95 18.24
CA PRO A 256 -10.48 0.50 18.12
C PRO A 256 -9.91 -0.22 19.35
N GLY A 257 -10.65 -1.20 19.87
CA GLY A 257 -10.27 -1.93 21.09
C GLY A 257 -10.58 -1.22 22.41
N TYR A 258 -11.15 0.00 22.39
CA TYR A 258 -11.53 0.76 23.58
C TYR A 258 -13.02 1.11 23.54
N ARG A 259 -13.58 1.52 24.68
CA ARG A 259 -14.94 2.07 24.74
C ARG A 259 -14.99 3.39 23.97
N ARG A 260 -16.20 3.83 23.62
CA ARG A 260 -16.42 5.17 23.06
C ARG A 260 -15.73 6.20 23.96
N TRP A 261 -15.07 7.16 23.33
CA TRP A 261 -14.47 8.27 24.06
C TRP A 261 -15.60 9.17 24.56
N ASP A 262 -15.74 9.24 25.87
CA ASP A 262 -16.65 10.14 26.57
C ASP A 262 -15.78 10.84 27.63
N ASP A 263 -15.70 12.18 27.57
CA ASP A 263 -14.95 13.00 28.53
C ASP A 263 -15.58 12.98 29.94
#